data_AF-A0A944ZYU5-F1
#
_entry.id   AF-A0A944ZYU5-F1
#
_cell.length_a   1.000
_cell.length_b   1.000
_cell.length_c   1.000
_cell.angle_alpha   90.00
_cell.angle_beta   90.00
_cell.angle_gamma   90.00
#
_symmetry.space_group_name_H-M   'P 1'
#
loop_
_entity.id
_entity.type
_entity.pdbx_description
1 polymer ?
#
loop_
_entity_poly.entity_id
_entity_poly.type
_entity_poly.pdbx_seq_one_letter_code
_entity_poly.pdbx_strand_id
1 'polypeptide(L)' 'MDQEEVQKKVEAFLQELNVPSFVVFGWKKTESEFGVVSSHHEIPPNAAIKGMSWALNDFINKSL' A
#
# COMPACT_ATOMS: atom_id res chain seq x y z
N MET A 1 16.67 -1.17 0.48
CA MET A 1 16.02 0.15 0.31
C MET A 1 15.46 0.56 1.64
N ASP A 2 15.66 1.81 2.01
CA ASP A 2 15.09 2.36 3.22
C ASP A 2 13.57 2.56 3.06
N GLN A 3 12.83 2.45 4.16
CA GLN A 3 11.37 2.57 4.16
C GLN A 3 10.91 3.96 3.72
N GLU A 4 11.65 5.01 4.09
CA GLU A 4 11.34 6.38 3.71
C GLU A 4 11.47 6.60 2.19
N GLU A 5 12.50 6.00 1.57
CA GLU A 5 12.67 6.06 0.11
C GLU A 5 11.53 5.37 -0.64
N VAL A 6 11.08 4.22 -0.13
CA VAL A 6 9.97 3.49 -0.75
C VAL A 6 8.66 4.27 -0.57
N GLN A 7 8.41 4.85 0.60
CA GLN A 7 7.23 5.70 0.83
C GLN A 7 7.16 6.83 -0.20
N LYS A 8 8.26 7.57 -0.39
CA LYS A 8 8.34 8.69 -1.34
C LYS A 8 8.05 8.25 -2.79
N LYS A 9 8.59 7.10 -3.20
CA LYS A 9 8.33 6.55 -4.55
C LYS A 9 6.87 6.15 -4.74
N VAL A 10 6.27 5.56 -3.71
CA VAL A 10 4.87 5.14 -3.73
C VAL A 10 3.94 6.35 -3.77
N GLU A 11 4.23 7.39 -3.01
CA GLU A 11 3.49 8.65 -3.04
C GLU A 11 3.60 9.34 -4.40
N ALA A 12 4.81 9.44 -4.96
CA ALA A 12 5.02 10.00 -6.29
C ALA A 12 4.26 9.21 -7.36
N PHE A 13 4.28 7.87 -7.30
CA PHE A 13 3.51 7.01 -8.20
C PHE A 13 2.00 7.27 -8.13
N LEU A 14 1.44 7.39 -6.91
CA LEU A 14 0.02 7.70 -6.75
C LEU A 14 -0.34 9.08 -7.30
N GLN A 15 0.55 10.07 -7.14
CA GLN A 15 0.37 11.40 -7.73
C GLN A 15 0.45 11.36 -9.25
N GLU A 16 1.41 10.63 -9.83
CA GLU A 16 1.56 10.46 -11.28
C GLU A 16 0.36 9.74 -11.91
N LEU A 17 -0.21 8.76 -11.21
CA LEU A 17 -1.43 8.10 -11.62
C LEU A 17 -2.62 9.07 -11.73
N ASN A 18 -2.61 10.17 -10.96
CA ASN A 18 -3.61 11.25 -10.97
C ASN A 18 -5.06 10.73 -10.91
N VAL A 19 -5.26 9.66 -10.13
CA VAL A 19 -6.58 9.08 -9.87
C VAL A 19 -6.75 8.86 -8.37
N PRO A 20 -7.94 9.15 -7.81
CA PRO A 20 -8.23 8.88 -6.41
C PRO A 20 -8.05 7.40 -6.08
N SER A 21 -7.05 7.07 -5.28
CA SER A 21 -6.62 5.69 -5.07
C SER A 21 -5.83 5.52 -3.77
N PHE A 22 -5.61 4.26 -3.38
CA PHE A 22 -4.72 3.89 -2.29
C PHE A 22 -3.88 2.70 -2.70
N VAL A 23 -2.75 2.49 -2.02
CA VAL A 23 -1.90 1.33 -2.23
C VAL A 23 -1.30 0.86 -0.92
N VAL A 24 -1.22 -0.46 -0.77
CA VAL A 24 -0.41 -1.13 0.24
C VAL A 24 0.71 -1.82 -0.53
N PHE A 25 1.95 -1.42 -0.27
CA PHE A 25 3.11 -1.93 -0.98
C PHE A 25 4.03 -2.67 -0.01
N GLY A 26 4.07 -3.99 -0.17
CA GLY A 26 5.01 -4.87 0.53
C GLY A 26 6.20 -5.20 -0.36
N TRP A 27 7.40 -5.18 0.20
CA TRP A 27 8.62 -5.58 -0.50
C TRP A 27 9.57 -6.34 0.40
N LYS A 28 10.49 -7.08 -0.20
CA LYS A 28 11.55 -7.79 0.53
C LYS A 28 12.70 -6.82 0.82
N LYS A 29 12.99 -6.56 2.11
CA LYS A 29 14.11 -5.69 2.56
C LYS A 29 15.42 -6.48 2.57
N THR A 30 15.40 -7.68 3.15
CA THR A 30 16.52 -8.63 3.26
C THR A 30 16.01 -10.06 3.08
N GLU A 31 16.85 -11.10 3.25
CA GLU A 31 16.42 -12.49 3.06
C GLU A 31 15.22 -12.90 3.92
N SER A 32 15.11 -12.33 5.12
CA SER A 32 14.12 -12.68 6.15
C SER A 32 13.25 -11.50 6.61
N GLU A 33 13.50 -10.28 6.11
CA GLU A 33 12.70 -9.11 6.48
C GLU A 33 11.91 -8.54 5.31
N PHE A 34 10.66 -8.18 5.60
CA PHE A 34 9.78 -7.49 4.68
C PHE A 34 9.49 -6.08 5.18
N GLY A 35 9.45 -5.15 4.23
CA GLY A 35 8.94 -3.81 4.43
C GLY A 35 7.50 -3.74 3.99
N VAL A 36 6.71 -2.88 4.64
CA VAL A 36 5.40 -2.49 4.16
C VAL A 36 5.25 -0.99 4.29
N VAL A 37 4.65 -0.38 3.27
CA VAL A 37 4.18 1.00 3.32
C VAL A 37 2.74 1.06 2.81
N SER A 38 2.01 2.06 3.25
CA SER A 38 0.67 2.36 2.77
C SER A 38 0.55 3.84 2.49
N SER A 39 -0.05 4.19 1.35
CA SER A 39 -0.35 5.58 1.01
C SER A 39 -1.69 5.69 0.30
N HIS A 40 -2.27 6.88 0.33
CA HIS A 40 -3.54 7.18 -0.30
C HIS A 40 -3.51 8.57 -0.92
N HIS A 41 -4.17 8.73 -2.06
CA HIS A 41 -4.21 9.96 -2.84
C HIS A 41 -5.68 10.28 -3.16
N GLU A 42 -6.16 11.42 -2.65
CA GLU A 42 -7.49 12.00 -2.91
C GLU A 42 -8.73 11.13 -2.63
N ILE A 43 -8.53 9.92 -2.09
CA ILE A 43 -9.60 9.05 -1.66
C ILE A 43 -10.04 9.42 -0.23
N PRO A 44 -11.36 9.48 0.04
CA PRO A 44 -11.86 9.66 1.41
C PRO A 44 -11.33 8.58 2.37
N PRO A 45 -10.91 8.93 3.60
CA PRO A 45 -10.32 7.96 4.53
C PRO A 45 -11.19 6.73 4.80
N ASN A 46 -12.51 6.91 4.88
CA ASN A 46 -13.47 5.82 5.07
C ASN A 46 -13.48 4.81 3.90
N ALA A 47 -13.32 5.27 2.66
CA ALA A 47 -13.24 4.41 1.49
C ALA A 47 -11.90 3.66 1.43
N ALA A 48 -10.79 4.34 1.77
CA ALA A 48 -9.48 3.70 1.90
C ALA A 48 -9.48 2.60 2.97
N ILE A 49 -10.03 2.88 4.16
CA ILE A 49 -10.14 1.89 5.24
C ILE A 49 -10.93 0.66 4.78
N LYS A 50 -12.11 0.86 4.17
CA LYS A 50 -12.92 -0.26 3.66
C LYS A 50 -12.18 -1.08 2.59
N GLY A 51 -11.50 -0.41 1.66
CA GLY A 51 -10.73 -1.06 0.61
C GLY A 51 -9.57 -1.89 1.16
N MET A 52 -8.81 -1.33 2.12
CA MET A 52 -7.72 -2.05 2.80
C MET A 52 -8.23 -3.24 3.61
N SER A 53 -9.34 -3.09 4.35
CA SER A 53 -9.95 -4.20 5.10
C SER A 53 -10.42 -5.33 4.18
N TRP A 54 -11.03 -4.98 3.04
CA TRP A 54 -11.41 -5.96 2.03
C TRP A 54 -10.20 -6.70 1.45
N ALA A 55 -9.16 -5.96 1.05
CA ALA A 55 -7.95 -6.54 0.46
C ALA A 55 -7.23 -7.48 1.44
N LEU A 56 -7.14 -7.10 2.72
CA LEU A 56 -6.56 -7.94 3.76
C LEU A 56 -7.39 -9.22 3.96
N ASN A 57 -8.72 -9.09 4.04
CA ASN A 57 -9.60 -10.23 4.19
C ASN A 57 -9.52 -11.18 2.99
N ASP A 58 -9.51 -10.64 1.76
CA ASP A 58 -9.33 -11.43 0.53
C ASP A 58 -7.98 -12.16 0.52
N PHE A 59 -6.90 -11.51 0.94
CA PHE A 59 -5.58 -12.11 1.04
C PHE A 59 -5.53 -13.27 2.04
N ILE A 60 -6.16 -13.10 3.21
CA ILE A 60 -6.28 -14.15 4.24
C ILE A 60 -7.07 -15.35 3.69
N ASN A 61 -8.20 -15.10 3.05
CA ASN A 61 -9.07 -16.16 2.52
C ASN A 61 -8.48 -16.90 1.29
N LYS A 62 -7.52 -16.30 0.60
CA LYS A 62 -6.79 -16.94 -0.52
C LYS A 62 -5.55 -17.72 -0.07
N SER A 63 -5.05 -17.45 1.14
CA SER A 63 -3.76 -17.95 1.64
C SER A 63 -3.89 -18.95 2.80
N LEU A 64 -5.12 -19.34 3.15
CA LEU A 64 -5.48 -20.39 4.10
C LEU A 64 -6.41 -21.40 3.41
#